data_AF-A0A484ZKA3-F1
#
_entry.id   AF-A0A484ZKA3-F1
#
_cell.length_a   1.000
_cell.length_b   1.000
_cell.length_c   1.000
_cell.angle_alpha   90.00
_cell.angle_beta   90.00
_cell.angle_gamma   90.00
#
_symmetry.space_group_name_H-M   'P 1'
#
loop_
_entity.id
_entity.type
_entity.pdbx_description
1 polymer ?
#
loop_
_entity_poly.entity_id
_entity_poly.type
_entity_poly.pdbx_seq_one_letter_code
_entity_poly.pdbx_strand_id
1 'polypeptide(L)'
;MTVSVEAQGSVQVKNRSVVGGAMITTATVVGAGMFSLPVAMSGVWFSWSLVILVATCFIMIMAGFMILEANLNYNVGASFDTLTKDLLGRFWNITTGLTFAFVLYILAYAYISGSAAVISQTLTNYFNLTVPARITGVLFTILIAFIVWWSSTAVGRITTILLLGKFIAFFMTFANLLGYV
;
A
#
# COMPACT_ATOMS: atom_id res chain seq x y z
N MET A 1 45.73 6.18 27.28
CA MET A 1 44.74 5.09 27.27
C MET A 1 43.84 5.32 26.08
N THR A 2 44.34 4.93 24.90
CA THR A 2 43.71 5.06 23.60
C THR A 2 43.18 3.68 23.23
N VAL A 3 41.86 3.53 23.17
CA VAL A 3 41.21 2.41 22.47
C VAL A 3 40.12 3.00 21.58
N SER A 4 40.53 3.21 20.33
CA SER A 4 39.81 2.86 19.10
C SER A 4 38.27 2.79 19.19
N VAL A 5 37.61 3.89 18.84
CA VAL A 5 36.27 3.81 18.23
C VAL A 5 36.48 3.38 16.79
N GLU A 6 36.41 2.07 16.61
CA GLU A 6 36.51 1.37 15.34
C GLU A 6 35.42 1.84 14.38
N ALA A 7 35.82 2.01 13.12
CA ALA A 7 35.02 2.45 12.01
C ALA A 7 33.74 1.61 11.84
N GLN A 8 32.59 2.18 12.15
CA GLN A 8 31.34 1.75 11.54
C GLN A 8 31.14 2.57 10.27
N GLY A 9 31.37 1.87 9.16
CA GLY A 9 31.46 2.41 7.82
C GLY A 9 30.34 3.37 7.46
N SER A 10 30.73 4.35 6.65
CA SER A 10 29.87 5.06 5.73
C SER A 10 28.72 4.15 5.26
N VAL A 11 27.55 4.32 5.88
CA VAL A 11 26.30 3.94 5.24
C VAL A 11 26.27 4.81 4.01
N GLN A 12 26.69 4.23 2.89
CA GLN A 12 26.47 4.74 1.56
C GLN A 12 24.98 5.04 1.50
N VAL A 13 24.62 6.31 1.72
CA VAL A 13 23.32 6.85 1.37
C VAL A 13 23.31 6.81 -0.15
N LYS A 14 23.08 5.62 -0.69
CA LYS A 14 22.73 5.42 -2.08
C LYS A 14 21.59 6.39 -2.28
N ASN A 15 21.81 7.42 -3.09
CA ASN A 15 20.80 8.40 -3.51
C ASN A 15 19.62 7.61 -4.08
N ARG A 16 18.72 7.18 -3.20
CA ARG A 16 17.52 6.47 -3.56
C ARG A 16 16.65 7.59 -4.04
N SER A 17 16.64 7.74 -5.36
CA SER A 17 15.98 8.84 -6.06
C SER A 17 14.64 9.14 -5.38
N VAL A 18 14.39 10.41 -5.06
CA VAL A 18 13.11 10.89 -4.53
C VAL A 18 11.96 10.38 -5.40
N VAL A 19 12.21 10.24 -6.70
CA VAL A 19 11.30 9.64 -7.68
C VAL A 19 10.99 8.18 -7.37
N GLY A 20 11.98 7.39 -6.95
CA GLY A 20 11.80 5.99 -6.56
C GLY A 20 11.01 5.83 -5.26
N GLY A 21 11.22 6.70 -4.27
CA GLY A 21 10.41 6.74 -3.06
C GLY A 21 8.97 7.16 -3.35
N ALA A 22 8.80 8.27 -4.10
CA ALA A 22 7.50 8.78 -4.51
C ALA A 22 6.71 7.75 -5.32
N MET A 23 7.33 7.04 -6.25
CA MET A 23 6.69 6.01 -7.06
C MET A 23 6.13 4.86 -6.20
N ILE A 24 6.87 4.41 -5.18
CA ILE A 24 6.39 3.35 -4.28
C ILE A 24 5.21 3.85 -3.45
N THR A 25 5.30 5.06 -2.91
CA THR A 25 4.19 5.66 -2.14
C THR A 25 2.94 5.83 -3.00
N THR A 26 3.08 6.35 -4.23
CA THR A 26 1.97 6.47 -5.19
C THR A 26 1.38 5.11 -5.52
N ALA A 27 2.18 4.04 -5.61
CA ALA A 27 1.69 2.69 -5.86
C ALA A 27 0.74 2.18 -4.78
N THR A 28 1.12 2.39 -3.52
CA THR A 28 0.33 1.95 -2.38
C THR A 28 -0.91 2.81 -2.20
N VAL A 29 -0.82 4.13 -2.43
CA VAL A 29 -1.96 5.05 -2.34
C VAL A 29 -3.00 4.78 -3.44
N VAL A 30 -2.56 4.57 -4.69
CA VAL A 30 -3.48 4.30 -5.80
C VAL A 30 -4.20 2.96 -5.61
N GLY A 31 -3.56 1.92 -5.04
CA GLY A 31 -4.24 0.72 -4.50
C GLY A 31 -5.18 -0.03 -5.46
N ALA A 32 -5.66 -1.23 -5.11
CA ALA A 32 -6.62 -1.98 -5.95
C ALA A 32 -8.06 -1.44 -5.87
N GLY A 33 -8.42 -0.76 -4.77
CA GLY A 33 -9.78 -0.30 -4.51
C GLY A 33 -10.11 1.12 -4.99
N MET A 34 -9.12 1.93 -5.41
CA MET A 34 -9.38 3.35 -5.71
C MET A 34 -10.27 3.55 -6.95
N PHE A 35 -10.27 2.61 -7.91
CA PHE A 35 -11.17 2.68 -9.07
C PHE A 35 -12.57 2.15 -8.78
N SER A 36 -12.74 1.27 -7.78
CA SER A 36 -14.06 0.72 -7.44
C SER A 36 -14.83 1.60 -6.45
N LEU A 37 -14.14 2.41 -5.64
CA LEU A 37 -14.77 3.28 -4.63
C LEU A 37 -15.68 4.35 -5.24
N PRO A 38 -15.30 5.12 -6.29
CA PRO A 38 -16.19 6.10 -6.92
C PRO A 38 -17.40 5.43 -7.59
N VAL A 39 -17.20 4.26 -8.21
CA VAL A 39 -18.27 3.49 -8.85
C VAL A 39 -19.27 2.98 -7.81
N ALA A 40 -18.79 2.51 -6.65
CA ALA A 40 -19.65 2.08 -5.55
C ALA A 40 -20.39 3.25 -4.88
N MET A 41 -19.80 4.45 -4.86
CA MET A 41 -20.42 5.68 -4.33
C MET A 41 -21.42 6.33 -5.30
N SER A 42 -21.61 5.80 -6.51
CA SER A 42 -22.63 6.30 -7.47
C SER A 42 -24.07 6.22 -6.94
N GLY A 43 -24.32 5.37 -5.92
CA GLY A 43 -25.60 5.28 -5.22
C GLY A 43 -25.87 6.39 -4.21
N VAL A 44 -24.84 7.16 -3.81
CA VAL A 44 -24.99 8.38 -3.02
C VAL A 44 -25.06 9.55 -4.00
N TRP A 45 -25.98 10.50 -3.78
CA TRP A 45 -26.15 11.70 -4.62
C TRP A 45 -24.79 12.23 -5.09
N PHE A 46 -24.52 12.19 -6.40
CA PHE A 46 -23.19 12.44 -7.00
C PHE A 46 -22.47 13.68 -6.43
N SER A 47 -23.22 14.75 -6.17
CA SER A 47 -22.70 15.98 -5.58
C SER A 47 -22.13 15.79 -4.18
N TRP A 48 -22.76 14.98 -3.32
CA TRP A 48 -22.29 14.69 -1.97
C TRP A 48 -21.02 13.84 -1.97
N SER A 49 -20.95 12.85 -2.86
CA SER A 49 -19.73 12.04 -3.05
C SER A 49 -18.53 12.88 -3.47
N LEU A 50 -18.75 13.90 -4.32
CA LEU A 50 -17.71 14.82 -4.76
C LEU A 50 -17.22 15.72 -3.62
N VAL A 51 -18.13 16.25 -2.78
CA VAL A 51 -17.79 17.04 -1.59
C VAL A 51 -16.96 16.21 -0.61
N ILE A 52 -17.36 14.96 -0.33
CA ILE A 52 -16.63 14.06 0.56
C ILE A 52 -15.24 13.76 0.00
N LEU A 53 -15.11 13.54 -1.31
CA LEU A 53 -13.83 13.29 -1.97
C LEU A 53 -12.86 14.47 -1.83
N VAL A 54 -13.34 15.70 -2.07
CA VAL A 54 -12.52 16.91 -1.91
C VAL A 54 -12.14 17.11 -0.43
N ALA A 55 -13.08 16.91 0.50
CA ALA A 55 -12.81 17.02 1.93
C ALA A 55 -11.76 16.00 2.41
N THR A 56 -11.88 14.73 2.03
CA THR A 56 -10.89 13.69 2.37
C THR A 56 -9.53 13.98 1.72
N CYS A 57 -9.51 14.45 0.47
CA CYS A 57 -8.28 14.86 -0.20
C CYS A 57 -7.54 15.95 0.59
N PHE A 58 -8.28 16.97 1.04
CA PHE A 58 -7.71 18.06 1.84
C PHE A 58 -7.16 17.58 3.19
N ILE A 59 -7.93 16.78 3.93
CA ILE A 59 -7.50 16.21 5.22
C ILE A 59 -6.24 15.35 5.05
N MET A 60 -6.18 14.54 4.00
CA MET A 60 -5.04 13.66 3.73
C MET A 60 -3.78 14.44 3.34
N ILE A 61 -3.92 15.54 2.60
CA ILE A 61 -2.82 16.46 2.30
C ILE A 61 -2.30 17.12 3.59
N MET A 62 -3.19 17.62 4.45
CA MET A 62 -2.79 18.23 5.73
C MET A 62 -2.06 17.24 6.64
N ALA A 63 -2.58 16.01 6.76
CA ALA A 63 -1.92 14.96 7.54
C ALA A 63 -0.52 14.63 6.99
N GLY A 64 -0.37 14.61 5.66
CA GLY A 64 0.92 14.42 5.00
C GLY A 64 1.94 15.50 5.36
N PHE A 65 1.53 16.77 5.38
CA PHE A 65 2.40 17.88 5.80
C PHE A 65 2.78 17.80 7.28
N MET A 66 1.84 17.44 8.16
CA MET A 66 2.13 17.28 9.59
C MET A 66 3.14 16.14 9.86
N ILE A 67 2.99 15.01 9.15
CA ILE A 67 3.97 13.91 9.19
C ILE A 67 5.33 14.39 8.67
N LEU A 68 5.37 15.17 7.59
CA LEU A 68 6.61 15.66 7.00
C LEU A 68 7.37 16.58 7.95
N GLU A 69 6.68 17.51 8.61
CA GLU A 69 7.26 18.42 9.60
C GLU A 69 7.83 17.66 10.81
N ALA A 70 7.10 16.67 11.31
CA ALA A 70 7.58 15.80 12.38
C ALA A 70 8.82 14.98 11.97
N ASN A 71 8.87 14.49 10.73
CA ASN A 71 10.04 13.75 10.22
C ASN A 71 11.26 14.65 10.00
N LEU A 72 11.06 15.93 9.66
CA LEU A 72 12.16 16.87 9.41
C LEU A 72 12.80 17.38 10.72
N ASN A 73 12.07 17.35 11.83
CA ASN A 73 12.57 17.73 13.17
C ASN A 73 13.36 16.62 13.88
N TYR A 74 13.48 15.41 13.31
CA TYR A 74 14.20 14.27 13.89
C TYR A 74 15.44 13.89 13.06
N ASN A 75 16.52 13.47 13.73
CA ASN A 75 17.75 13.03 13.06
C ASN A 75 17.54 11.74 12.24
N VAL A 76 18.16 11.69 11.05
CA VAL A 76 18.05 10.61 10.05
C VAL A 76 18.47 9.25 10.63
N GLY A 77 17.51 8.31 10.73
CA GLY A 77 17.72 6.93 11.19
C GLY A 77 16.70 6.40 12.22
N ALA A 78 15.84 7.27 12.75
CA ALA A 78 14.78 6.90 13.69
C ALA A 78 13.63 6.16 12.98
N SER A 79 13.28 4.96 13.47
CA SER A 79 12.08 4.25 13.01
C SER A 79 10.82 4.94 13.56
N PHE A 80 9.64 4.72 12.95
CA PHE A 80 8.36 5.25 13.48
C PHE A 80 8.15 4.92 14.97
N ASP A 81 8.67 3.77 15.43
CA ASP A 81 8.68 3.38 16.85
C ASP A 81 9.51 4.32 17.74
N THR A 82 10.60 4.87 17.22
CA THR A 82 11.47 5.86 17.90
C THR A 82 10.82 7.24 17.90
N LEU A 83 10.25 7.67 16.76
CA LEU A 83 9.49 8.92 16.63
C LEU A 83 8.29 8.97 17.58
N THR A 84 7.54 7.87 17.67
CA THR A 84 6.35 7.81 18.54
C THR A 84 6.73 7.64 20.02
N LYS A 85 7.86 6.98 20.33
CA LYS A 85 8.42 6.95 21.70
C LYS A 85 8.78 8.33 22.22
N ASP A 86 9.34 9.16 21.35
CA ASP A 86 9.95 10.44 21.73
C ASP A 86 8.92 11.60 21.68
N LEU A 87 7.90 11.51 20.82
CA LEU A 87 6.75 12.45 20.81
C LEU A 87 5.66 12.12 21.84
N LEU A 88 5.41 10.83 22.14
CA LEU A 88 4.18 10.39 22.82
C LEU A 88 4.43 9.55 24.09
N GLY A 89 5.67 9.13 24.33
CA GLY A 89 6.04 8.31 25.48
C GLY A 89 5.84 6.80 25.26
N ARG A 90 6.48 5.99 26.11
CA ARG A 90 6.61 4.53 25.93
C ARG A 90 5.28 3.77 25.89
N PHE A 91 4.25 4.26 26.57
CA PHE A 91 2.92 3.64 26.60
C PHE A 91 2.15 3.89 25.29
N TRP A 92 2.17 5.13 24.80
CA TRP A 92 1.46 5.52 23.59
C TRP A 92 2.11 5.02 22.29
N ASN A 93 3.41 4.74 22.32
CA ASN A 93 4.10 4.05 21.23
C ASN A 93 3.52 2.63 20.99
N ILE A 94 3.26 1.87 22.06
CA ILE A 94 2.72 0.51 21.94
C ILE A 94 1.30 0.53 21.35
N THR A 95 0.44 1.44 21.83
CA THR A 95 -0.93 1.58 21.30
C THR A 95 -0.95 1.98 19.83
N THR A 96 -0.05 2.89 19.43
CA THR A 96 0.09 3.32 18.03
C THR A 96 0.59 2.17 17.16
N GLY A 97 1.63 1.46 17.60
CA GLY A 97 2.15 0.27 16.90
C GLY A 97 1.10 -0.83 16.76
N LEU A 98 0.30 -1.08 17.81
CA LEU A 98 -0.79 -2.05 17.78
C LEU A 98 -1.88 -1.64 16.79
N THR A 99 -2.22 -0.35 16.72
CA THR A 99 -3.20 0.18 15.76
C THR A 99 -2.73 -0.01 14.32
N PHE A 100 -1.46 0.33 14.02
CA PHE A 100 -0.89 0.09 12.70
C PHE A 100 -0.87 -1.40 12.34
N ALA A 101 -0.47 -2.27 13.28
CA ALA A 101 -0.47 -3.71 13.06
C ALA A 101 -1.88 -4.26 12.76
N PHE A 102 -2.89 -3.76 13.49
CA PHE A 102 -4.28 -4.14 13.27
C PHE A 102 -4.81 -3.69 11.90
N VAL A 103 -4.52 -2.45 11.49
CA VAL A 103 -4.90 -1.94 10.16
C VAL A 103 -4.22 -2.73 9.05
N LEU A 104 -2.92 -3.00 9.18
CA LEU A 104 -2.16 -3.82 8.22
C LEU A 104 -2.71 -5.24 8.13
N TYR A 105 -3.15 -5.82 9.25
CA TYR A 105 -3.80 -7.14 9.28
C TYR A 105 -5.12 -7.15 8.50
N ILE A 106 -6.00 -6.18 8.74
CA ILE A 106 -7.28 -6.09 8.00
C ILE A 106 -7.02 -5.84 6.51
N LEU A 107 -6.05 -5.00 6.15
CA LEU A 107 -5.68 -4.76 4.75
C LEU A 107 -5.20 -6.05 4.06
N ALA A 108 -4.32 -6.80 4.72
CA ALA A 108 -3.84 -8.07 4.20
C ALA A 108 -5.00 -9.07 4.02
N TYR A 109 -5.88 -9.17 5.02
CA TYR A 109 -7.06 -10.03 4.95
C TYR A 109 -7.99 -9.65 3.79
N ALA A 110 -8.30 -8.35 3.64
CA ALA A 110 -9.14 -7.86 2.56
C ALA A 110 -8.52 -8.15 1.18
N TYR A 111 -7.20 -8.02 1.04
CA TYR A 111 -6.50 -8.34 -0.19
C TYR A 111 -6.52 -9.83 -0.53
N ILE A 112 -6.29 -10.71 0.46
CA ILE A 112 -6.34 -12.17 0.28
C ILE A 112 -7.76 -12.63 -0.04
N SER A 113 -8.76 -12.09 0.66
CA SER A 113 -10.16 -12.43 0.46
C SER A 113 -10.66 -11.95 -0.91
N GLY A 114 -10.34 -10.70 -1.27
CA GLY A 114 -10.71 -10.12 -2.56
C GLY A 114 -10.05 -10.85 -3.73
N SER A 115 -8.75 -11.18 -3.64
CA SER A 115 -8.08 -11.93 -4.71
C SER A 115 -8.60 -13.36 -4.84
N ALA A 116 -8.89 -14.04 -3.73
CA ALA A 116 -9.46 -15.39 -3.75
C ALA A 116 -10.81 -15.42 -4.48
N ALA A 117 -11.65 -14.41 -4.28
CA ALA A 117 -12.91 -14.27 -4.99
C ALA A 117 -12.69 -14.12 -6.51
N VAL A 118 -11.83 -13.20 -6.95
CA VAL A 118 -11.53 -12.98 -8.38
C VAL A 118 -10.95 -14.24 -9.05
N ILE A 119 -10.04 -14.93 -8.36
CA ILE A 119 -9.40 -16.14 -8.90
C ILE A 119 -10.40 -17.30 -8.96
N SER A 120 -11.25 -17.48 -7.95
CA SER A 120 -12.29 -18.52 -7.95
C SER A 120 -13.32 -18.31 -9.07
N GLN A 121 -13.70 -17.06 -9.33
CA GLN A 121 -14.59 -16.71 -10.46
C GLN A 121 -13.93 -16.99 -11.80
N THR A 122 -12.65 -16.60 -11.94
CA THR A 122 -11.88 -16.86 -13.17
C THR A 122 -11.74 -18.36 -13.43
N LEU A 123 -11.42 -19.16 -12.41
CA LEU A 123 -11.25 -20.60 -12.54
C LEU A 123 -12.57 -21.31 -12.88
N THR A 124 -13.69 -20.84 -12.33
CA THR A 124 -15.03 -21.35 -12.67
C THR A 124 -15.36 -21.06 -14.14
N ASN A 125 -15.08 -19.84 -14.61
CA ASN A 125 -15.40 -19.41 -15.98
C ASN A 125 -14.53 -20.08 -17.05
N TYR A 126 -13.25 -20.35 -16.76
CA TYR A 126 -12.32 -20.92 -17.75
C TYR A 126 -12.18 -22.45 -17.65
N PHE A 127 -12.29 -23.04 -16.46
CA PHE A 127 -12.04 -24.48 -16.24
C PHE A 127 -13.27 -25.27 -15.77
N ASN A 128 -14.44 -24.63 -15.60
CA ASN A 128 -15.69 -25.26 -15.17
C ASN A 128 -15.59 -26.03 -13.83
N LEU A 129 -14.53 -25.79 -13.06
CA LEU A 129 -14.25 -26.39 -11.76
C LEU A 129 -14.73 -25.43 -10.66
N THR A 130 -15.78 -25.82 -9.93
CA THR A 130 -16.25 -25.11 -8.74
C THR A 130 -15.29 -25.36 -7.57
N VAL A 131 -14.17 -24.61 -7.55
CA VAL A 131 -13.22 -24.64 -6.45
C VAL A 131 -13.69 -23.70 -5.35
N PRO A 132 -13.82 -24.17 -4.09
CA PRO A 132 -14.21 -23.31 -2.97
C PRO A 132 -13.21 -22.16 -2.79
N ALA A 133 -13.70 -20.93 -2.62
CA ALA A 133 -12.85 -19.74 -2.42
C ALA A 133 -11.86 -19.87 -1.25
N ARG A 134 -12.15 -20.72 -0.26
CA ARG A 134 -11.25 -21.03 0.85
C ARG A 134 -9.95 -21.70 0.40
N ILE A 135 -10.05 -22.68 -0.51
CA ILE A 135 -8.88 -23.41 -1.03
C ILE A 135 -8.03 -22.48 -1.90
N THR A 136 -8.69 -21.70 -2.77
CA THR A 136 -8.03 -20.71 -3.63
C THR A 136 -7.33 -19.63 -2.81
N GLY A 137 -7.93 -19.16 -1.71
CA GLY A 137 -7.32 -18.19 -0.81
C GLY A 137 -6.10 -18.73 -0.07
N VAL A 138 -6.15 -19.97 0.43
CA VAL A 138 -4.99 -20.61 1.09
C VAL A 138 -3.84 -20.81 0.09
N LEU A 139 -4.14 -21.32 -1.10
CA LEU A 139 -3.12 -21.53 -2.14
C LEU A 139 -2.48 -20.20 -2.56
N PHE A 140 -3.29 -19.16 -2.78
CA PHE A 140 -2.81 -17.82 -3.11
C PHE A 140 -1.94 -17.22 -2.01
N THR A 141 -2.34 -17.41 -0.74
CA THR A 141 -1.58 -16.93 0.42
C THR A 141 -0.22 -17.61 0.52
N ILE A 142 -0.15 -18.93 0.34
CA ILE A 142 1.11 -19.68 0.32
C ILE A 142 2.02 -19.19 -0.79
N LEU A 143 1.47 -18.93 -1.98
CA LEU A 143 2.21 -18.45 -3.14
C LEU A 143 2.83 -17.06 -2.85
N ILE A 144 2.04 -16.12 -2.31
CA ILE A 144 2.56 -14.80 -1.91
C ILE A 144 3.60 -14.94 -0.80
N ALA A 145 3.33 -15.75 0.22
CA ALA A 145 4.26 -15.96 1.33
C ALA A 145 5.62 -16.48 0.82
N PHE A 146 5.61 -17.40 -0.14
CA PHE A 146 6.82 -17.91 -0.78
C PHE A 146 7.57 -16.84 -1.58
N ILE A 147 6.84 -16.02 -2.35
CA ILE A 147 7.43 -14.90 -3.11
C ILE A 147 8.10 -13.88 -2.18
N VAL A 148 7.41 -13.51 -1.09
CA VAL A 148 7.92 -12.56 -0.10
C VAL A 148 9.14 -13.13 0.61
N TRP A 149 9.13 -14.42 0.94
CA TRP A 149 10.28 -15.11 1.55
C TRP A 149 11.51 -15.09 0.65
N TRP A 150 11.33 -15.34 -0.65
CA TRP A 150 12.45 -15.47 -1.59
C TRP A 150 13.19 -14.14 -1.83
N SER A 151 12.49 -13.01 -1.94
CA SER A 151 13.16 -11.70 -2.08
C SER A 151 12.23 -10.50 -1.90
N SER A 152 12.49 -9.71 -0.86
CA SER A 152 11.87 -8.40 -0.65
C SER A 152 12.24 -7.34 -1.70
N THR A 153 13.42 -7.49 -2.35
CA THR A 153 13.86 -6.56 -3.41
C THR A 153 13.19 -6.85 -4.75
N ALA A 154 12.89 -8.12 -5.05
CA ALA A 154 12.14 -8.51 -6.24
C ALA A 154 10.69 -8.03 -6.18
N VAL A 155 10.04 -8.13 -5.01
CA VAL A 155 8.68 -7.61 -4.77
C VAL A 155 8.58 -6.14 -5.13
N GLY A 156 9.57 -5.32 -4.74
CA GLY A 156 9.60 -3.90 -5.08
C GLY A 156 9.56 -3.65 -6.59
N ARG A 157 10.34 -4.40 -7.37
CA ARG A 157 10.36 -4.26 -8.85
C ARG A 157 9.07 -4.75 -9.50
N ILE A 158 8.53 -5.87 -9.02
CA ILE A 158 7.28 -6.46 -9.53
C ILE A 158 6.13 -5.47 -9.30
N THR A 159 6.02 -4.86 -8.12
CA THR A 159 4.99 -3.87 -7.82
C THR A 159 5.07 -2.64 -8.73
N THR A 160 6.28 -2.19 -9.11
CA THR A 160 6.44 -1.09 -10.08
C THR A 160 5.91 -1.47 -11.47
N ILE A 161 6.18 -2.69 -11.93
CA ILE A 161 5.66 -3.18 -13.23
C ILE A 161 4.14 -3.31 -13.18
N LEU A 162 3.60 -3.86 -12.08
CA LEU A 162 2.15 -3.98 -11.88
C LEU A 162 1.46 -2.61 -11.85
N LEU A 163 2.09 -1.59 -11.26
CA LEU A 163 1.59 -0.23 -11.28
C LEU A 163 1.44 0.29 -12.72
N LEU A 164 2.47 0.11 -13.56
CA LEU A 164 2.39 0.48 -14.98
C LEU A 164 1.24 -0.25 -15.68
N GLY A 165 1.10 -1.56 -15.43
CA GLY A 165 -0.01 -2.35 -15.95
C GLY A 165 -1.39 -1.78 -15.57
N LYS A 166 -1.55 -1.31 -14.33
CA LYS A 166 -2.80 -0.70 -13.86
C LYS A 166 -3.12 0.61 -14.57
N PHE A 167 -2.11 1.45 -14.84
CA PHE A 167 -2.32 2.66 -15.63
C PHE A 167 -2.76 2.34 -17.07
N ILE A 168 -2.13 1.36 -17.71
CA ILE A 168 -2.49 0.95 -19.08
C ILE A 168 -3.93 0.41 -19.13
N ALA A 169 -4.30 -0.46 -18.18
CA ALA A 169 -5.67 -0.99 -18.08
C ALA A 169 -6.71 0.11 -17.85
N PHE A 170 -6.37 1.13 -17.06
CA PHE A 170 -7.22 2.30 -16.85
C PHE A 170 -7.47 3.05 -18.15
N PHE A 171 -6.42 3.44 -18.88
CA PHE A 171 -6.58 4.14 -20.16
C PHE A 171 -7.34 3.31 -21.19
N MET A 172 -7.11 2.00 -21.24
CA MET A 172 -7.85 1.09 -22.12
C MET A 172 -9.35 1.05 -21.77
N THR A 173 -9.70 1.04 -20.49
CA THR A 173 -11.10 1.06 -20.03
C THR A 173 -11.78 2.38 -20.37
N PHE A 174 -11.11 3.51 -20.16
CA PHE A 174 -11.63 4.84 -20.53
C PHE A 174 -11.77 5.00 -22.04
N ALA A 175 -10.80 4.52 -22.82
CA ALA A 175 -10.88 4.52 -24.28
C ALA A 175 -12.04 3.64 -24.78
N ASN A 176 -12.28 2.49 -24.14
CA ASN A 176 -13.40 1.62 -24.48
C ASN A 176 -14.75 2.28 -24.16
N LEU A 177 -14.86 2.97 -23.02
CA LEU A 177 -16.05 3.76 -22.64
C LEU A 177 -16.33 4.92 -23.61
N LEU A 178 -15.30 5.62 -24.07
CA LEU A 178 -15.41 6.70 -25.06
C LEU A 178 -15.77 6.22 -26.46
N GLY A 179 -15.49 4.96 -26.79
CA GLY A 179 -15.91 4.35 -28.06
C GLY A 179 -17.29 3.70 -28.01
N TYR A 180 -17.90 3.58 -26.83
CA TYR A 180 -19.24 3.02 -26.62
C TYR A 180 -20.32 4.10 -26.41
N VAL A 181 -19.92 5.38 -26.35
CA VAL A 181 -20.80 6.57 -26.41
C VAL A 181 -20.71 7.21 -27.79
#